data_AF-A0A0C3RWF3-F1
#
_entry.id   AF-A0A0C3RWF3-F1
#
_cell.length_a   1.000
_cell.length_b   1.000
_cell.length_c   1.000
_cell.angle_alpha   90.00
_cell.angle_beta   90.00
_cell.angle_gamma   90.00
#
_symmetry.space_group_name_H-M   'P 1'
#
loop_
_entity.id
_entity.type
_entity.pdbx_description
1 polymer ?
#
loop_
_entity_poly.entity_id
_entity_poly.type
_entity_poly.pdbx_seq_one_letter_code
_entity_poly.pdbx_strand_id
1 'polypeptide(L)'
;MFASSVVAALVALPLFVQSAAAADCSRTYTVVAGDICDSISANHNVSTYQLAVMNPGIDKSCNNLLPGQELCLGAAGKDCTTTYVVKSGDSCEQIVSNHGINSTILYANNPQIDVDCSNIYVGEVLCAASEFAAPSASVIPATTIPTGAVPAATSSSTSFAASSVTSSATSSVTSSATFTPTPSPTPASTTSSAAASSTATEDGDDDDDLPFCDEL
;
A
#
# COMPACT_ATOMS: atom_id res chain seq x y z
N MET A 1 -34.63 8.28 71.02
CA MET A 1 -34.72 7.12 70.10
C MET A 1 -34.15 7.57 68.76
N PHE A 2 -32.86 7.34 68.52
CA PHE A 2 -32.14 7.84 67.35
C PHE A 2 -32.33 6.85 66.19
N ALA A 3 -33.01 7.27 65.12
CA ALA A 3 -33.14 6.46 63.91
C ALA A 3 -31.98 6.82 62.98
N SER A 4 -30.99 5.94 62.88
CA SER A 4 -29.84 6.08 61.99
C SER A 4 -30.26 5.89 60.53
N SER A 5 -30.05 6.93 59.73
CA SER A 5 -30.10 6.87 58.27
C SER A 5 -28.93 6.04 57.75
N VAL A 6 -29.23 4.98 56.99
CA VAL A 6 -28.23 4.28 56.18
C VAL A 6 -28.29 4.88 54.78
N VAL A 7 -27.34 5.77 54.48
CA VAL A 7 -27.09 6.25 53.11
C VAL A 7 -26.22 5.20 52.44
N ALA A 8 -26.83 4.38 51.58
CA ALA A 8 -26.11 3.45 50.72
C ALA A 8 -25.41 4.26 49.61
N ALA A 9 -24.09 4.43 49.72
CA ALA A 9 -23.28 5.01 48.66
C ALA A 9 -23.16 4.00 47.52
N LEU A 10 -23.88 4.27 46.43
CA LEU A 10 -23.82 3.51 45.19
C LEU A 10 -22.53 3.92 44.47
N VAL A 11 -21.45 3.17 44.69
CA VAL A 11 -20.18 3.34 43.97
C VAL A 11 -20.41 2.91 42.53
N ALA A 12 -20.71 3.88 41.66
CA ALA A 12 -20.73 3.67 40.22
C ALA A 12 -19.29 3.46 39.76
N LEU A 13 -18.88 2.21 39.57
CA LEU A 13 -17.64 1.91 38.87
C LEU A 13 -17.79 2.42 37.43
N PRO A 14 -16.83 3.21 36.90
CA PRO A 14 -16.81 3.49 35.48
C PRO A 14 -16.64 2.15 34.76
N LEU A 15 -17.66 1.77 33.99
CA LEU A 15 -17.55 0.74 32.98
C LEU A 15 -16.61 1.31 31.91
N PHE A 16 -15.32 0.99 32.02
CA PHE A 16 -14.41 1.13 30.90
C PHE A 16 -14.94 0.17 29.83
N VAL A 17 -15.62 0.75 28.84
CA VAL A 17 -15.94 0.05 27.61
C VAL A 17 -14.60 -0.17 26.92
N GLN A 18 -13.95 -1.30 27.20
CA GLN A 18 -12.81 -1.76 26.42
C GLN A 18 -13.34 -1.90 25.00
N SER A 19 -13.03 -0.92 24.16
CA SER A 19 -13.22 -1.02 22.71
C SER A 19 -12.51 -2.29 22.26
N ALA A 20 -13.25 -3.19 21.60
CA ALA A 20 -12.72 -4.41 21.00
C ALA A 20 -11.88 -4.11 19.74
N ALA A 21 -11.02 -3.10 19.82
CA ALA A 21 -9.95 -2.88 18.87
C ALA A 21 -8.69 -3.55 19.44
N ALA A 22 -8.26 -4.58 18.71
CA ALA A 22 -6.94 -5.22 18.80
C ALA A 22 -6.70 -6.24 19.92
N ALA A 23 -7.37 -7.41 19.83
CA ALA A 23 -6.87 -8.62 20.50
C ALA A 23 -5.45 -9.02 20.03
N ASP A 24 -4.97 -8.46 18.91
CA ASP A 24 -3.69 -8.78 18.28
C ASP A 24 -2.74 -7.58 18.14
N CYS A 25 -2.95 -6.48 18.88
CA CYS A 25 -2.03 -5.33 18.81
C CYS A 25 -0.64 -5.73 19.32
N SER A 26 0.37 -5.59 18.47
CA SER A 26 1.77 -5.85 18.82
C SER A 26 2.56 -4.57 19.08
N ARG A 27 2.09 -3.43 18.58
CA ARG A 27 2.78 -2.15 18.67
C ARG A 27 1.81 -1.05 19.03
N THR A 28 2.03 -0.39 20.17
CA THR A 28 1.15 0.66 20.68
C THR A 28 1.86 2.00 20.77
N TYR A 29 1.06 3.06 20.84
CA TYR A 29 1.52 4.42 21.07
C TYR A 29 0.55 5.18 21.96
N THR A 30 1.07 6.01 22.85
CA THR A 30 0.26 6.90 23.69
C THR A 30 0.31 8.30 23.11
N VAL A 31 -0.86 8.80 22.70
CA VAL A 31 -1.03 10.14 22.13
C VAL A 31 -0.55 11.20 23.13
N VAL A 32 0.25 12.14 22.64
CA VAL A 32 0.66 13.33 23.38
C VAL A 32 -0.02 14.59 22.83
N ALA A 33 0.04 15.68 23.60
CA ALA A 33 -0.57 16.94 23.20
C ALA A 33 0.09 17.49 21.92
N GLY A 34 -0.73 17.75 20.89
CA GLY A 34 -0.28 18.28 19.61
C GLY A 34 -0.08 17.23 18.51
N ASP A 35 -0.26 15.94 18.83
CA ASP A 35 -0.23 14.89 17.82
C ASP A 35 -1.39 14.96 16.84
N ILE A 36 -1.10 14.58 15.61
CA ILE A 36 -2.07 14.28 14.56
C ILE A 36 -1.71 12.92 13.93
N CYS A 37 -2.63 12.30 13.19
CA CYS A 37 -2.36 11.00 12.56
C CYS A 37 -1.10 11.03 11.70
N ASP A 38 -0.90 12.07 10.88
CA ASP A 38 0.23 12.14 9.96
C ASP A 38 1.57 12.20 10.69
N SER A 39 1.67 12.96 11.79
CA SER A 39 2.89 13.05 12.59
C SER A 39 3.16 11.75 13.34
N ILE A 40 2.13 11.12 13.91
CA ILE A 40 2.27 9.80 14.54
C ILE A 40 2.75 8.79 13.50
N SER A 41 2.08 8.74 12.35
CA SER A 41 2.39 7.84 11.25
C SER A 41 3.82 7.98 10.76
N ALA A 42 4.27 9.21 10.53
CA ALA A 42 5.61 9.50 10.04
C ALA A 42 6.70 9.14 11.07
N ASN A 43 6.47 9.48 12.35
CA ASN A 43 7.43 9.24 13.41
C ASN A 43 7.51 7.77 13.84
N HIS A 44 6.43 7.02 13.65
CA HIS A 44 6.32 5.64 14.12
C HIS A 44 6.30 4.60 13.00
N ASN A 45 6.57 4.98 11.73
CA ASN A 45 6.57 4.05 10.60
C ASN A 45 5.28 3.20 10.55
N VAL A 46 4.13 3.88 10.50
CA VAL A 46 2.83 3.25 10.28
C VAL A 46 2.09 4.05 9.22
N SER A 47 1.48 3.40 8.24
CA SER A 47 0.68 4.13 7.25
C SER A 47 -0.53 4.78 7.91
N THR A 48 -0.96 5.93 7.41
CA THR A 48 -2.15 6.65 7.90
C THR A 48 -3.40 5.76 7.79
N TYR A 49 -3.47 4.95 6.72
CA TYR A 49 -4.49 3.92 6.54
C TYR A 49 -4.48 2.86 7.64
N GLN A 50 -3.32 2.24 7.93
CA GLN A 50 -3.23 1.21 8.95
C GLN A 50 -3.60 1.76 10.32
N LEU A 51 -3.14 2.97 10.65
CA LEU A 51 -3.49 3.67 11.88
C LEU A 51 -5.01 3.88 12.00
N ALA A 52 -5.67 4.35 10.95
CA ALA A 52 -7.11 4.57 10.95
C ALA A 52 -7.91 3.26 11.07
N VAL A 53 -7.52 2.21 10.34
CA VAL A 53 -8.24 0.91 10.34
C VAL A 53 -8.11 0.18 11.67
N MET A 54 -6.93 0.24 12.29
CA MET A 54 -6.69 -0.43 13.58
C MET A 54 -7.34 0.30 14.76
N ASN A 55 -7.73 1.55 14.57
CA ASN A 55 -8.33 2.38 15.61
C ASN A 55 -9.66 2.96 15.11
N PRO A 56 -10.74 2.15 15.06
CA PRO A 56 -12.03 2.57 14.50
C PRO A 56 -12.70 3.75 15.23
N GLY A 57 -12.18 4.15 16.39
CA GLY A 57 -12.59 5.37 17.08
C GLY A 57 -12.01 6.66 16.49
N ILE A 58 -10.99 6.60 15.63
CA ILE A 58 -10.41 7.76 14.95
C ILE A 58 -11.33 8.17 13.79
N ASP A 59 -11.67 9.46 13.72
CA ASP A 59 -12.45 9.97 12.59
C ASP A 59 -11.58 10.23 11.36
N LYS A 60 -12.24 10.47 10.22
CA LYS A 60 -11.59 10.71 8.92
C LYS A 60 -10.66 11.91 8.89
N SER A 61 -10.88 12.90 9.76
CA SER A 61 -10.07 14.12 9.84
C SER A 61 -8.95 14.00 10.88
N CYS A 62 -8.90 12.89 11.62
CA CYS A 62 -7.99 12.65 12.73
C CYS A 62 -7.87 13.83 13.71
N ASN A 63 -9.01 14.47 14.02
CA ASN A 63 -9.05 15.62 14.92
C ASN A 63 -9.61 15.29 16.31
N ASN A 64 -9.95 14.01 16.53
CA ASN A 64 -10.54 13.53 17.78
C ASN A 64 -9.56 12.75 18.68
N LEU A 65 -8.25 12.85 18.42
CA LEU A 65 -7.23 12.24 19.29
C LEU A 65 -7.18 12.95 20.65
N LEU A 66 -7.15 12.17 21.72
CA LEU A 66 -7.06 12.69 23.09
C LEU A 66 -5.67 12.40 23.68
N PRO A 67 -4.98 13.38 24.30
CA PRO A 67 -3.74 13.10 25.01
C PRO A 67 -3.94 12.02 26.08
N GLY A 68 -3.05 11.02 26.11
CA GLY A 68 -3.15 9.84 26.95
C GLY A 68 -3.95 8.68 26.34
N GLN A 69 -4.59 8.86 25.18
CA GLN A 69 -5.23 7.79 24.43
C GLN A 69 -4.17 6.81 23.91
N GLU A 70 -4.42 5.51 24.09
CA GLU A 70 -3.59 4.47 23.49
C GLU A 70 -4.10 4.12 22.08
N LEU A 71 -3.19 4.12 21.11
CA LEU A 71 -3.43 3.75 19.73
C LEU A 71 -2.70 2.45 19.40
N CYS A 72 -3.35 1.59 18.63
CA CYS A 72 -2.70 0.45 18.01
C CYS A 72 -2.04 0.86 16.69
N LEU A 73 -0.72 0.70 16.60
CA LEU A 73 0.05 1.02 15.41
C LEU A 73 0.24 -0.19 14.49
N GLY A 74 0.13 -1.42 15.00
CA GLY A 74 0.37 -2.62 14.22
C GLY A 74 -0.05 -3.88 14.96
N ALA A 75 -0.37 -4.93 14.20
CA ALA A 75 -0.75 -6.25 14.72
C ALA A 75 0.20 -7.33 14.24
N ALA A 76 0.27 -8.44 14.97
CA ALA A 76 1.12 -9.57 14.60
C ALA A 76 0.76 -10.09 13.18
N GLY A 77 1.73 -10.10 12.27
CA GLY A 77 1.55 -10.56 10.88
C GLY A 77 0.81 -9.58 9.95
N LYS A 78 0.41 -8.40 10.46
CA LYS A 78 -0.22 -7.30 9.70
C LYS A 78 0.29 -5.97 10.27
N ASP A 79 1.56 -5.68 10.00
CA ASP A 79 2.20 -4.41 10.37
C ASP A 79 3.12 -3.93 9.24
N CYS A 80 2.69 -2.91 8.51
CA CYS A 80 3.52 -2.29 7.50
C CYS A 80 4.49 -1.28 8.12
N THR A 81 5.75 -1.69 8.25
CA THR A 81 6.83 -0.86 8.79
C THR A 81 7.64 -0.14 7.69
N THR A 82 7.62 -0.64 6.46
CA THR A 82 8.19 0.07 5.29
C THR A 82 7.20 1.11 4.81
N THR A 83 7.42 2.36 5.21
CA THR A 83 6.52 3.47 4.91
C THR A 83 7.18 4.57 4.08
N TYR A 84 6.36 5.38 3.41
CA TYR A 84 6.79 6.54 2.63
C TYR A 84 5.92 7.75 2.98
N VAL A 85 6.56 8.88 3.28
CA VAL A 85 5.86 10.16 3.52
C VAL A 85 5.75 10.91 2.19
N VAL A 86 4.52 11.15 1.75
CA VAL A 86 4.19 11.83 0.50
C VAL A 86 4.70 13.28 0.52
N LYS A 87 5.31 13.68 -0.58
CA LYS A 87 5.88 15.01 -0.81
C LYS A 87 5.15 15.74 -1.93
N SER A 88 5.40 17.04 -2.02
CA SER A 88 4.86 17.85 -3.09
C SER A 88 5.41 17.38 -4.44
N GLY A 89 4.51 17.17 -5.42
CA GLY A 89 4.84 16.70 -6.76
C GLY A 89 4.87 15.18 -6.92
N ASP A 90 4.64 14.42 -5.85
CA ASP A 90 4.61 12.95 -5.93
C ASP A 90 3.39 12.45 -6.71
N SER A 91 3.59 11.34 -7.42
CA SER A 91 2.54 10.50 -8.00
C SER A 91 2.77 9.05 -7.61
N CYS A 92 1.73 8.21 -7.67
CA CYS A 92 1.84 6.79 -7.34
C CYS A 92 2.89 6.11 -8.22
N GLU A 93 3.01 6.45 -9.51
CA GLU A 93 4.00 5.87 -10.41
C GLU A 93 5.44 6.16 -9.94
N GLN A 94 5.70 7.41 -9.51
CA GLN A 94 7.01 7.80 -8.99
C GLN A 94 7.33 7.06 -7.70
N ILE A 95 6.36 6.96 -6.78
CA ILE A 95 6.52 6.25 -5.50
C ILE A 95 6.82 4.77 -5.76
N VAL A 96 6.03 4.12 -6.61
CA VAL A 96 6.20 2.71 -6.98
C VAL A 96 7.58 2.48 -7.60
N SER A 97 7.99 3.31 -8.55
CA SER A 97 9.30 3.21 -9.20
C SER A 97 10.46 3.43 -8.23
N ASN A 98 10.37 4.42 -7.34
CA ASN A 98 11.44 4.76 -6.39
C ASN A 98 11.60 3.69 -5.30
N HIS A 99 10.51 3.01 -4.94
CA HIS A 99 10.52 1.94 -3.95
C HIS A 99 10.70 0.54 -4.55
N GLY A 100 10.74 0.42 -5.88
CA GLY A 100 10.89 -0.87 -6.57
C GLY A 100 9.74 -1.84 -6.30
N ILE A 101 8.53 -1.32 -6.09
CA ILE A 101 7.32 -2.13 -5.82
C ILE A 101 6.42 -2.19 -7.07
N ASN A 102 5.32 -2.94 -7.00
CA ASN A 102 4.29 -2.95 -8.04
C ASN A 102 3.11 -2.06 -7.62
N SER A 103 2.45 -1.38 -8.57
CA SER A 103 1.28 -0.55 -8.28
C SER A 103 0.15 -1.34 -7.61
N THR A 104 -0.05 -2.60 -7.99
CA THR A 104 -1.00 -3.52 -7.35
C THR A 104 -0.72 -3.68 -5.85
N ILE A 105 0.56 -3.79 -5.48
CA ILE A 105 0.98 -3.93 -4.08
C ILE A 105 0.77 -2.60 -3.35
N LEU A 106 1.11 -1.47 -3.99
CA LEU A 106 0.84 -0.15 -3.41
C LEU A 106 -0.65 0.03 -3.11
N TYR A 107 -1.54 -0.21 -4.08
CA TYR A 107 -2.98 -0.04 -3.89
C TYR A 107 -3.58 -1.04 -2.90
N ALA A 108 -3.08 -2.28 -2.86
CA ALA A 108 -3.56 -3.24 -1.88
C ALA A 108 -3.12 -2.92 -0.45
N ASN A 109 -1.93 -2.35 -0.29
CA ASN A 109 -1.45 -1.87 1.00
C ASN A 109 -2.04 -0.51 1.40
N ASN A 110 -2.60 0.24 0.45
CA ASN A 110 -3.18 1.56 0.64
C ASN A 110 -4.54 1.67 -0.09
N PRO A 111 -5.57 0.90 0.33
CA PRO A 111 -6.85 0.84 -0.37
C PRO A 111 -7.64 2.15 -0.37
N GLN A 112 -7.22 3.13 0.44
CA GLN A 112 -7.80 4.47 0.43
C GLN A 112 -7.39 5.30 -0.79
N ILE A 113 -6.33 4.92 -1.51
CA ILE A 113 -5.90 5.62 -2.72
C ILE A 113 -6.83 5.27 -3.87
N ASP A 114 -7.31 6.29 -4.58
CA ASP A 114 -8.12 6.11 -5.79
C ASP A 114 -7.27 5.61 -6.98
N VAL A 115 -7.93 5.13 -8.02
CA VAL A 115 -7.27 4.57 -9.21
C VAL A 115 -6.44 5.61 -9.98
N ASP A 116 -6.79 6.89 -9.87
CA ASP A 116 -6.12 8.00 -10.53
C ASP A 116 -4.97 8.58 -9.67
N CYS A 117 -4.73 8.02 -8.47
CA CYS A 117 -3.82 8.53 -7.45
C CYS A 117 -4.04 10.03 -7.16
N SER A 118 -5.28 10.51 -7.26
CA SER A 118 -5.61 11.93 -7.21
C SER A 118 -5.82 12.44 -5.78
N ASN A 119 -6.05 11.52 -4.83
CA ASN A 119 -6.43 11.82 -3.47
C ASN A 119 -5.28 11.74 -2.44
N ILE A 120 -4.02 11.66 -2.88
CA ILE A 120 -2.86 11.71 -1.98
C ILE A 120 -2.44 13.17 -1.69
N TYR A 121 -1.94 13.40 -0.47
CA TYR A 121 -1.57 14.75 -0.01
C TYR A 121 -0.21 14.78 0.70
N VAL A 122 0.41 15.96 0.72
CA VAL A 122 1.72 16.17 1.35
C VAL A 122 1.62 15.86 2.85
N GLY A 123 2.51 15.00 3.34
CA GLY A 123 2.54 14.54 4.72
C GLY A 123 1.80 13.22 4.97
N GLU A 124 0.97 12.76 4.04
CA GLU A 124 0.33 11.44 4.14
C GLU A 124 1.40 10.34 4.15
N VAL A 125 1.19 9.30 4.96
CA VAL A 125 2.14 8.19 5.09
C VAL A 125 1.57 6.93 4.47
N LEU A 126 2.19 6.46 3.40
CA LEU A 126 1.79 5.29 2.65
C LEU A 126 2.60 4.06 3.08
N CYS A 127 1.98 2.89 3.05
CA CYS A 127 2.68 1.63 3.15
C CYS A 127 3.36 1.30 1.82
N ALA A 128 4.69 1.30 1.80
CA ALA A 128 5.53 1.08 0.61
C ALA A 128 6.28 -0.27 0.68
N ALA A 129 5.76 -1.23 1.44
CA ALA A 129 6.29 -2.58 1.50
C ALA A 129 6.16 -3.30 0.15
N SER A 130 7.11 -4.18 -0.15
CA SER A 130 7.12 -5.02 -1.37
C SER A 130 6.18 -6.22 -1.31
N GLU A 131 5.47 -6.40 -0.19
CA GLU A 131 4.53 -7.49 0.05
C GLU A 131 3.26 -6.95 0.72
N PHE A 132 2.20 -7.75 0.77
CA PHE A 132 0.95 -7.40 1.44
C PHE A 132 1.12 -7.39 2.97
N ALA A 133 1.28 -6.19 3.53
CA ALA A 133 1.60 -5.98 4.94
C ALA A 133 0.50 -5.25 5.71
N ALA A 134 -0.27 -4.39 5.03
CA ALA A 134 -1.33 -3.62 5.67
C ALA A 134 -2.56 -4.49 6.03
N PRO A 135 -3.31 -4.15 7.09
CA PRO A 135 -4.55 -4.85 7.42
C PRO A 135 -5.61 -4.64 6.34
N SER A 136 -6.38 -5.69 6.04
CA SER A 136 -7.57 -5.56 5.21
C SER A 136 -8.73 -5.04 6.05
N ALA A 137 -9.49 -4.08 5.51
CA ALA A 137 -10.63 -3.47 6.20
C ALA A 137 -11.93 -3.72 5.43
N SER A 138 -13.01 -4.05 6.14
CA SER A 138 -14.36 -4.09 5.54
C SER A 138 -14.90 -2.70 5.20
N VAL A 139 -14.38 -1.66 5.85
CA VAL A 139 -14.68 -0.25 5.57
C VAL A 139 -13.35 0.46 5.38
N ILE A 140 -13.14 1.00 4.19
CA ILE A 140 -11.95 1.76 3.85
C ILE A 140 -12.10 3.18 4.46
N PRO A 141 -11.07 3.73 5.14
CA PRO A 141 -11.09 5.14 5.53
C PRO A 141 -11.20 6.05 4.31
N ALA A 142 -11.41 7.35 4.56
CA ALA A 142 -11.79 8.31 3.52
C ALA A 142 -10.89 8.29 2.28
N THR A 143 -11.51 8.19 1.10
CA THR A 143 -10.89 8.32 -0.23
C THR A 143 -10.72 9.79 -0.67
N THR A 144 -10.77 10.74 0.27
CA THR A 144 -10.73 12.18 -0.05
C THR A 144 -9.70 12.87 0.82
N ILE A 145 -9.02 13.86 0.25
CA ILE A 145 -8.04 14.68 0.95
C ILE A 145 -8.72 15.40 2.14
N PRO A 146 -8.14 15.33 3.36
CA PRO A 146 -8.67 15.99 4.53
C PRO A 146 -8.65 17.52 4.38
N THR A 147 -9.63 18.19 5.00
CA THR A 147 -9.74 19.65 4.92
C THR A 147 -8.51 20.32 5.53
N GLY A 148 -7.77 21.11 4.73
CA GLY A 148 -6.56 21.80 5.17
C GLY A 148 -5.26 21.12 4.75
N ALA A 149 -5.31 19.88 4.24
CA ALA A 149 -4.14 19.24 3.62
C ALA A 149 -3.87 19.82 2.22
N VAL A 150 -2.60 19.80 1.83
CA VAL A 150 -2.14 20.25 0.51
C VAL A 150 -2.06 19.04 -0.43
N PRO A 151 -2.81 18.99 -1.53
CA PRO A 151 -2.71 17.90 -2.51
C PRO A 151 -1.26 17.69 -2.98
N ALA A 152 -0.84 16.44 -3.13
CA ALA A 152 0.52 16.12 -3.57
C ALA A 152 0.70 16.41 -5.06
N ALA A 153 -0.31 16.06 -5.86
CA ALA A 153 -0.39 16.47 -7.24
C ALA A 153 -0.61 17.98 -7.28
N THR A 154 0.38 18.71 -7.81
CA THR A 154 0.12 20.06 -8.30
C THR A 154 -0.80 19.88 -9.49
N SER A 155 -2.11 20.15 -9.30
CA SER A 155 -3.01 20.31 -10.43
C SER A 155 -2.39 21.39 -11.31
N SER A 156 -1.69 20.95 -12.35
CA SER A 156 -1.20 21.81 -13.40
C SER A 156 -2.45 22.19 -14.17
N SER A 157 -3.19 23.17 -13.65
CA SER A 157 -4.06 23.98 -14.47
C SER A 157 -3.15 24.79 -15.38
N THR A 158 -2.60 24.13 -16.39
CA THR A 158 -2.09 24.80 -17.57
C THR A 158 -3.33 25.41 -18.20
N SER A 159 -3.59 26.68 -17.86
CA SER A 159 -4.42 27.53 -18.69
C SER A 159 -3.76 27.54 -20.06
N PHE A 160 -4.17 26.64 -20.94
CA PHE A 160 -3.85 26.70 -22.35
C PHE A 160 -4.52 27.97 -22.87
N ALA A 161 -3.78 29.08 -22.83
CA ALA A 161 -4.08 30.23 -23.65
C ALA A 161 -4.07 29.73 -25.10
N ALA A 162 -5.27 29.63 -25.66
CA ALA A 162 -5.52 29.15 -27.01
C ALA A 162 -4.82 30.07 -28.03
N SER A 163 -3.63 29.67 -28.47
CA SER A 163 -3.07 30.15 -29.72
C SER A 163 -3.64 29.30 -30.85
N SER A 164 -4.53 29.91 -31.61
CA SER A 164 -5.16 29.36 -32.81
C SER A 164 -4.12 29.02 -33.88
N VAL A 165 -3.84 27.73 -34.05
CA VAL A 165 -3.22 27.22 -35.27
C VAL A 165 -4.31 26.73 -36.21
N THR A 166 -4.65 27.58 -37.17
CA THR A 166 -5.39 27.18 -38.37
C THR A 166 -4.51 26.24 -39.19
N SER A 167 -4.98 25.02 -39.47
CA SER A 167 -4.35 24.16 -40.47
C SER A 167 -5.43 23.41 -41.25
N SER A 168 -5.53 23.83 -42.49
CA SER A 168 -6.47 23.39 -43.51
C SER A 168 -6.18 21.95 -43.94
N ALA A 169 -7.26 21.20 -44.14
CA ALA A 169 -7.25 19.94 -44.86
C ALA A 169 -6.99 20.19 -46.36
N THR A 170 -6.18 19.35 -47.02
CA THR A 170 -6.37 18.96 -48.44
C THR A 170 -5.70 17.61 -48.74
N SER A 171 -6.56 16.66 -49.06
CA SER A 171 -6.51 15.41 -49.84
C SER A 171 -5.30 15.01 -50.70
N SER A 172 -4.97 13.71 -50.57
CA SER A 172 -4.79 12.68 -51.63
C SER A 172 -3.59 12.72 -52.58
N VAL A 173 -2.76 11.66 -52.57
CA VAL A 173 -2.51 10.84 -53.78
C VAL A 173 -1.96 9.43 -53.46
N THR A 174 -2.59 8.46 -54.12
CA THR A 174 -2.23 7.06 -54.37
C THR A 174 -0.87 6.90 -55.08
N SER A 175 -0.10 5.85 -54.75
CA SER A 175 0.53 4.93 -55.74
C SER A 175 1.26 3.75 -55.09
N SER A 176 0.96 2.58 -55.64
CA SER A 176 1.47 1.25 -55.34
C SER A 176 2.90 1.04 -55.84
N ALA A 177 3.70 0.23 -55.13
CA ALA A 177 4.71 -0.63 -55.74
C ALA A 177 5.13 -1.77 -54.79
N THR A 178 4.84 -2.99 -55.24
CA THR A 178 5.37 -4.30 -54.85
C THR A 178 6.89 -4.36 -54.81
N PHE A 179 7.48 -4.97 -53.77
CA PHE A 179 8.75 -5.69 -53.87
C PHE A 179 8.77 -6.92 -52.95
N THR A 180 9.31 -7.99 -53.51
CA THR A 180 9.26 -9.42 -53.16
C THR A 180 10.18 -9.84 -52.01
N PRO A 181 9.91 -10.99 -51.36
CA PRO A 181 10.78 -11.63 -50.37
C PRO A 181 11.89 -12.47 -51.01
N THR A 182 13.09 -12.46 -50.43
CA THR A 182 14.22 -13.33 -50.84
C THR A 182 14.97 -13.87 -49.61
N PRO A 183 15.46 -15.13 -49.63
CA PRO A 183 15.68 -15.95 -48.44
C PRO A 183 17.12 -16.06 -47.93
N SER A 184 17.22 -16.68 -46.75
CA SER A 184 18.33 -17.39 -46.06
C SER A 184 19.55 -17.80 -46.89
N PRO A 185 20.74 -17.84 -46.24
CA PRO A 185 21.37 -19.16 -46.09
C PRO A 185 22.09 -19.41 -44.74
N THR A 186 21.81 -20.57 -44.13
CA THR A 186 22.77 -21.47 -43.43
C THR A 186 23.32 -22.48 -44.47
N PRO A 187 24.40 -23.29 -44.27
CA PRO A 187 24.97 -23.81 -43.01
C PRO A 187 26.52 -23.90 -42.95
N ALA A 188 27.09 -24.29 -41.80
CA ALA A 188 27.92 -25.51 -41.66
C ALA A 188 28.75 -25.53 -40.36
N SER A 189 28.72 -26.71 -39.75
CA SER A 189 29.35 -27.19 -38.52
C SER A 189 30.88 -27.30 -38.62
N THR A 190 31.58 -27.23 -37.49
CA THR A 190 32.82 -28.01 -37.30
C THR A 190 32.97 -28.49 -35.86
N THR A 191 33.25 -29.79 -35.81
CA THR A 191 33.43 -30.75 -34.73
C THR A 191 34.79 -30.65 -34.03
N SER A 192 34.87 -30.99 -32.73
CA SER A 192 35.90 -31.83 -32.04
C SER A 192 35.76 -31.61 -30.53
N SER A 193 35.24 -32.53 -29.71
CA SER A 193 35.70 -33.87 -29.29
C SER A 193 36.76 -33.89 -28.17
N ALA A 194 36.28 -34.35 -27.01
CA ALA A 194 36.87 -35.34 -26.07
C ALA A 194 38.09 -34.99 -25.18
N ALA A 195 37.92 -35.15 -23.85
CA ALA A 195 38.31 -36.33 -23.05
C ALA A 195 38.45 -36.00 -21.54
N ALA A 196 37.65 -36.65 -20.66
CA ALA A 196 38.05 -37.61 -19.59
C ALA A 196 38.68 -36.97 -18.32
N SER A 197 38.37 -37.29 -17.06
CA SER A 197 38.16 -38.57 -16.36
C SER A 197 37.52 -38.29 -14.97
N SER A 198 36.38 -38.89 -14.62
CA SER A 198 36.19 -40.07 -13.73
C SER A 198 36.50 -39.88 -12.23
N THR A 199 35.46 -39.99 -11.39
CA THR A 199 35.45 -40.90 -10.23
C THR A 199 33.99 -41.25 -9.87
N ALA A 200 33.74 -42.55 -9.73
CA ALA A 200 32.48 -43.17 -9.36
C ALA A 200 32.51 -43.58 -7.87
N THR A 201 31.34 -43.60 -7.23
CA THR A 201 30.89 -44.55 -6.19
C THR A 201 29.39 -44.28 -5.94
N GLU A 202 28.51 -45.22 -6.31
CA GLU A 202 27.77 -46.15 -5.40
C GLU A 202 26.48 -45.49 -4.89
N ASP A 203 25.33 -45.86 -5.46
CA ASP A 203 24.40 -46.93 -5.01
C ASP A 203 23.39 -46.39 -3.99
N GLY A 204 22.10 -46.52 -4.33
CA GLY A 204 20.98 -46.14 -3.46
C GLY A 204 19.71 -45.87 -4.25
N ASP A 205 19.05 -46.95 -4.69
CA ASP A 205 17.61 -47.02 -4.91
C ASP A 205 16.84 -46.29 -3.81
N ASP A 206 15.81 -45.51 -4.16
CA ASP A 206 14.58 -45.40 -3.39
C ASP A 206 13.48 -44.81 -4.29
N ASP A 207 12.72 -45.73 -4.88
CA ASP A 207 11.38 -45.53 -5.39
C ASP A 207 10.46 -45.08 -4.23
N ASP A 208 10.00 -43.84 -4.25
CA ASP A 208 8.82 -43.43 -3.45
C ASP A 208 7.85 -42.63 -4.32
N ASP A 209 6.94 -43.42 -4.92
CA ASP A 209 5.56 -43.08 -5.25
C ASP A 209 4.98 -41.96 -4.38
N LEU A 210 4.60 -40.83 -4.99
CA LEU A 210 3.59 -39.94 -4.40
C LEU A 210 2.43 -39.70 -5.37
N PRO A 211 1.20 -40.09 -4.98
CA PRO A 211 0.05 -40.12 -5.87
C PRO A 211 -0.61 -38.75 -6.04
N PHE A 212 -0.96 -38.50 -7.29
CA PHE A 212 -2.13 -37.78 -7.82
C PHE A 212 -2.75 -36.65 -6.98
N CYS A 213 -2.62 -35.45 -7.53
CA CYS A 213 -3.53 -34.34 -7.34
C CYS A 213 -4.95 -34.75 -7.79
N ASP A 214 -5.85 -34.97 -6.84
CA ASP A 214 -7.29 -34.86 -7.11
C ASP A 214 -7.75 -33.44 -6.74
N GLU A 215 -8.02 -32.66 -7.78
CA GLU A 215 -8.84 -31.45 -7.71
C GLU A 215 -10.27 -31.83 -7.33
N LEU A 216 -10.84 -31.19 -6.30
CA LEU A 216 -12.22 -30.64 -6.26
C LEU A 216 -12.36 -29.66 -5.08
#